data_AF-A0A0N1EMJ1-F1
#
_entry.id   AF-A0A0N1EMJ1-F1
#
_cell.length_a   1.000
_cell.length_b   1.000
_cell.length_c   1.000
_cell.angle_alpha   90.00
_cell.angle_beta   90.00
_cell.angle_gamma   90.00
#
_symmetry.space_group_name_H-M   'P 1'
#
loop_
_entity.id
_entity.type
_entity.pdbx_description
1 polymer ?
#
loop_
_entity_poly.entity_id
_entity_poly.type
_entity_poly.pdbx_seq_one_letter_code
_entity_poly.pdbx_strand_id
1 'polypeptide(L)'
;MQPTAPELEILKQLWYKQPRTARELHDHIAPLYDWSYSSTRKTLERMGEKKFIYSEAQGNKRIYFAKLDKMTTLARITKDFATRVLELDGPLPIAMFADSKLISNTEIDDLEKLLNDLQQPVKGE
;
A
#
# COMPACT_ATOMS: atom_id res chain seq x y z
N MET A 1 -9.12 -1.26 -9.92
CA MET A 1 -7.77 -1.37 -10.51
C MET A 1 -6.73 -1.44 -9.39
N GLN A 2 -5.76 -2.35 -9.50
CA GLN A 2 -4.65 -2.43 -8.54
C GLN A 2 -3.46 -1.57 -9.00
N PRO A 3 -2.66 -1.00 -8.08
CA PRO A 3 -1.45 -0.30 -8.45
C PRO A 3 -0.37 -1.29 -8.89
N THR A 4 0.37 -0.93 -9.94
CA THR A 4 1.57 -1.65 -10.39
C THR A 4 2.73 -1.47 -9.40
N ALA A 5 3.81 -2.24 -9.56
CA ALA A 5 4.97 -2.15 -8.66
C ALA A 5 5.57 -0.72 -8.56
N PRO A 6 5.81 0.02 -9.66
CA PRO A 6 6.26 1.41 -9.56
C PRO A 6 5.25 2.35 -8.91
N GLU A 7 3.95 2.14 -9.15
CA GLU A 7 2.88 2.95 -8.54
C GLU A 7 2.78 2.69 -7.04
N LEU A 8 3.00 1.44 -6.58
CA LEU A 8 3.11 1.10 -5.16
C LEU A 8 4.32 1.75 -4.52
N GLU A 9 5.46 1.82 -5.21
CA GLU A 9 6.65 2.46 -4.68
C GLU A 9 6.43 3.97 -4.47
N ILE A 10 5.72 4.63 -5.38
CA ILE A 10 5.28 6.02 -5.21
C ILE A 10 4.30 6.15 -4.04
N LEU A 11 3.28 5.29 -3.96
CA LEU A 11 2.32 5.29 -2.85
C LEU A 11 3.00 5.07 -1.51
N LYS A 12 4.02 4.21 -1.44
CA LYS A 12 4.83 3.98 -0.24
C LYS A 12 5.49 5.26 0.25
N GLN A 13 6.06 6.07 -0.65
CA GLN A 13 6.65 7.36 -0.30
C GLN A 13 5.61 8.35 0.24
N LEU A 14 4.41 8.36 -0.35
CA LEU A 14 3.31 9.24 0.07
C LEU A 14 2.70 8.82 1.41
N TRP A 15 2.51 7.52 1.66
CA TRP A 15 2.05 7.02 2.95
C TRP A 15 3.05 7.25 4.08
N TYR A 16 4.35 7.21 3.77
CA TYR A 16 5.39 7.53 4.75
C TYR A 16 5.38 9.02 5.12
N LYS A 17 5.29 9.90 4.11
CA LYS A 17 5.21 11.34 4.32
C LYS A 17 4.54 11.98 3.12
N GLN A 18 3.46 12.73 3.37
CA GLN A 18 2.76 13.54 2.38
C GLN A 18 2.49 14.96 2.95
N PRO A 19 2.41 15.99 2.09
CA PRO A 19 2.62 15.95 0.64
C PRO A 19 4.08 15.71 0.21
N ARG A 20 4.27 15.27 -1.03
CA ARG A 20 5.58 15.22 -1.72
C ARG A 20 5.50 15.93 -3.07
N THR A 21 6.57 16.58 -3.48
CA THR A 21 6.70 17.14 -4.82
C THR A 21 7.01 16.05 -5.86
N ALA A 22 6.73 16.32 -7.13
CA ALA A 22 7.15 15.44 -8.22
C ALA A 22 8.66 15.16 -8.22
N ARG A 23 9.48 16.12 -7.78
CA ARG A 23 10.94 15.96 -7.73
C ARG A 23 11.35 15.01 -6.61
N GLU A 24 10.80 15.17 -5.41
CA GLU A 24 11.09 14.23 -4.31
C GLU A 24 10.67 12.79 -4.65
N LEU A 25 9.53 12.61 -5.31
CA LEU A 25 9.11 11.29 -5.78
C LEU A 25 10.04 10.76 -6.88
N HIS A 26 10.52 11.63 -7.77
CA HIS A 26 11.45 11.27 -8.83
C HIS A 26 12.81 10.84 -8.31
N ASP A 27 13.39 11.62 -7.40
CA ASP A 27 14.71 11.35 -6.82
C ASP A 27 14.76 9.97 -6.17
N HIS A 28 13.62 9.49 -5.64
CA HIS A 28 13.46 8.13 -5.11
C HIS A 28 13.25 7.06 -6.18
N ILE A 29 12.39 7.32 -7.18
CA ILE A 29 11.96 6.29 -8.16
C ILE A 29 12.98 6.07 -9.28
N ALA A 30 13.75 7.11 -9.64
CA ALA A 30 14.70 7.09 -10.75
C ALA A 30 15.75 5.98 -10.63
N PRO A 31 16.48 5.83 -9.50
CA PRO A 31 17.48 4.79 -9.36
C PRO A 31 16.89 3.38 -9.30
N LEU A 32 15.62 3.22 -8.93
CA LEU A 32 14.96 1.91 -8.79
C LEU A 32 14.49 1.33 -10.13
N TYR A 33 14.14 2.20 -11.08
CA TYR A 33 13.52 1.78 -12.34
C TYR A 33 14.22 2.36 -13.58
N ASP A 34 15.37 3.03 -13.41
CA ASP A 34 16.10 3.76 -14.45
C ASP A 34 15.20 4.74 -15.23
N TRP A 35 14.39 5.49 -14.49
CA TRP A 35 13.39 6.38 -15.06
C TRP A 35 13.92 7.78 -15.29
N SER A 36 13.61 8.34 -16.46
CA SER A 36 13.68 9.77 -16.68
C SER A 36 12.61 10.53 -15.86
N TYR A 37 12.81 11.84 -15.69
CA TYR A 37 11.80 12.68 -15.04
C TYR A 37 10.46 12.71 -15.79
N SER A 38 10.50 12.61 -17.13
CA SER A 38 9.28 12.57 -17.95
C SER A 38 8.49 11.28 -17.72
N SER A 39 9.17 10.14 -17.57
CA SER A 39 8.56 8.86 -17.20
C SER A 39 7.85 8.95 -15.85
N THR A 40 8.50 9.58 -14.86
CA THR A 40 7.91 9.81 -13.54
C THR A 40 6.64 10.66 -13.64
N ARG A 41 6.68 11.79 -14.37
CA ARG A 41 5.50 12.64 -14.57
C ARG A 41 4.34 11.90 -15.24
N LYS A 42 4.61 11.18 -16.35
CA LYS A 42 3.57 10.38 -17.03
C LYS A 42 2.98 9.30 -16.13
N THR A 43 3.78 8.72 -15.23
CA THR A 43 3.26 7.78 -14.22
C THR A 43 2.35 8.50 -13.21
N LEU A 44 2.75 9.66 -12.69
CA LEU A 44 1.93 10.44 -11.76
C LEU A 44 0.60 10.89 -12.40
N GLU A 45 0.61 11.28 -13.68
CA GLU A 45 -0.61 11.61 -14.44
C GLU A 45 -1.57 10.40 -14.52
N ARG A 46 -1.06 9.25 -14.96
CA ARG A 46 -1.84 8.00 -15.02
C ARG A 46 -2.36 7.57 -13.64
N MET A 47 -1.57 7.75 -12.58
CA MET A 47 -2.01 7.48 -11.21
C MET A 47 -3.15 8.42 -10.78
N GLY A 48 -3.11 9.68 -11.20
CA GLY A 48 -4.19 10.65 -10.99
C GLY A 48 -5.48 10.24 -11.71
N GLU A 49 -5.38 9.84 -12.98
CA GLU A 49 -6.51 9.31 -13.77
C GLU A 49 -7.14 8.08 -13.11
N LYS A 50 -6.30 7.17 -12.59
CA LYS A 50 -6.73 5.99 -11.82
C LYS A 50 -7.27 6.33 -10.43
N LYS A 51 -7.24 7.60 -10.02
CA LYS A 51 -7.63 8.09 -8.68
C LYS A 51 -6.81 7.45 -7.56
N PHE A 52 -5.56 7.08 -7.82
CA PHE A 52 -4.66 6.56 -6.78
C PHE A 52 -4.01 7.65 -5.96
N ILE A 53 -3.79 8.80 -6.59
CA ILE A 53 -3.25 10.00 -5.99
C ILE A 53 -4.09 11.20 -6.41
N TYR A 54 -3.94 12.31 -5.72
CA TYR A 54 -4.35 13.62 -6.20
C TYR A 54 -3.19 14.60 -6.07
N SER A 55 -3.27 15.70 -6.80
CA SER A 55 -2.23 16.74 -6.80
C SER A 55 -2.83 18.11 -6.61
N GLU A 56 -2.11 18.98 -5.90
CA GLU A 56 -2.44 20.38 -5.70
C GLU A 56 -1.29 21.27 -6.17
N ALA A 57 -1.61 22.52 -6.50
CA ALA A 57 -0.61 23.53 -6.80
C ALA A 57 -0.13 24.18 -5.48
N GLN A 58 1.19 24.19 -5.26
CA GLN A 58 1.83 24.90 -4.16
C GLN A 58 2.89 25.84 -4.74
N GLY A 59 2.50 27.09 -4.93
CA GLY A 59 3.32 28.07 -5.65
C GLY A 59 3.60 27.63 -7.09
N ASN A 60 4.89 27.54 -7.45
CA ASN A 60 5.32 27.08 -8.78
C ASN A 60 5.52 25.56 -8.88
N LYS A 61 5.15 24.79 -7.84
CA LYS A 61 5.33 23.33 -7.80
C LYS A 61 3.98 22.63 -7.70
N ARG A 62 3.96 21.38 -8.16
CA ARG A 62 2.89 20.43 -7.86
C ARG A 62 3.32 19.54 -6.70
N ILE A 63 2.43 19.43 -5.72
CA ILE A 63 2.51 18.47 -4.63
C ILE A 63 1.47 17.37 -4.81
N TYR A 64 1.79 16.18 -4.33
CA TYR A 64 1.02 14.96 -4.51
C TYR A 64 0.70 14.35 -3.15
N PHE A 65 -0.46 13.71 -3.08
CA PHE A 65 -1.01 13.05 -1.91
C PHE A 65 -1.56 11.68 -2.31
N ALA A 66 -1.47 10.70 -1.42
CA ALA A 66 -2.12 9.42 -1.64
C ALA A 66 -3.64 9.59 -1.48
N LYS A 67 -4.40 9.07 -2.44
CA LYS A 67 -5.86 8.93 -2.33
C LYS A 67 -6.26 7.54 -1.83
N LEU A 68 -5.42 6.54 -2.09
CA LEU A 68 -5.62 5.21 -1.57
C LEU A 68 -5.17 5.12 -0.11
N ASP A 69 -6.00 4.50 0.72
CA ASP A 69 -5.61 4.06 2.06
C ASP A 69 -4.59 2.91 1.98
N LYS A 70 -3.58 2.93 2.85
CA LYS A 70 -2.50 1.94 2.88
C LYS A 70 -3.04 0.55 3.21
N MET A 71 -3.78 0.44 4.31
CA MET A 71 -4.21 -0.86 4.85
C MET A 71 -5.18 -1.55 3.90
N THR A 72 -6.17 -0.80 3.41
CA THR A 72 -7.16 -1.28 2.45
C THR A 72 -6.50 -1.72 1.14
N THR A 73 -5.48 -0.98 0.66
CA THR A 73 -4.76 -1.33 -0.56
C THR A 73 -3.97 -2.62 -0.40
N LEU A 74 -3.23 -2.76 0.70
CA LEU A 74 -2.46 -3.96 1.00
C LEU A 74 -3.37 -5.18 1.15
N ALA A 75 -4.44 -5.09 1.96
CA ALA A 75 -5.40 -6.18 2.13
C ALA A 75 -5.97 -6.66 0.79
N ARG A 76 -6.29 -5.75 -0.13
CA ARG A 76 -6.78 -6.09 -1.47
C ARG A 76 -5.72 -6.80 -2.33
N ILE A 77 -4.48 -6.34 -2.31
CA ILE A 77 -3.38 -6.96 -3.07
C ILE A 77 -3.10 -8.36 -2.53
N THR A 78 -3.03 -8.50 -1.21
CA THR A 78 -2.77 -9.78 -0.57
C THR A 78 -3.90 -10.78 -0.82
N LYS A 79 -5.17 -10.35 -0.69
CA LYS A 79 -6.32 -11.21 -1.01
C LYS A 79 -6.28 -11.70 -2.46
N ASP A 80 -6.00 -10.79 -3.39
CA ASP A 80 -5.92 -11.11 -4.80
C ASP A 80 -4.78 -12.09 -5.13
N PHE A 81 -3.62 -11.93 -4.48
CA PHE A 81 -2.52 -12.89 -4.58
C PHE A 81 -2.90 -14.26 -4.00
N ALA A 82 -3.53 -14.28 -2.82
CA ALA A 82 -3.97 -15.53 -2.17
C ALA A 82 -4.93 -16.32 -3.05
N THR A 83 -5.93 -15.65 -3.61
CA THR A 83 -6.94 -16.31 -4.45
C THR A 83 -6.39 -16.71 -5.82
N ARG A 84 -5.58 -15.86 -6.47
CA ARG A 84 -5.16 -16.11 -7.87
C ARG A 84 -3.87 -16.90 -8.04
N VAL A 85 -2.99 -16.89 -7.04
CA VAL A 85 -1.67 -17.54 -7.12
C VAL A 85 -1.58 -18.74 -6.19
N LEU A 86 -2.12 -18.59 -4.97
CA LEU A 86 -2.09 -19.67 -3.98
C LEU A 86 -3.34 -20.56 -4.01
N GLU A 87 -4.36 -20.17 -4.80
CA GLU A 87 -5.65 -20.87 -4.91
C GLU A 87 -6.31 -21.11 -3.54
N LEU A 88 -6.19 -20.13 -2.64
CA LEU A 88 -6.80 -20.16 -1.31
C LEU A 88 -8.19 -19.54 -1.35
N ASP A 89 -9.19 -20.35 -1.01
CA ASP A 89 -10.60 -19.92 -0.88
C ASP A 89 -10.94 -19.38 0.52
N GLY A 90 -10.03 -19.52 1.49
CA GLY A 90 -10.19 -19.16 2.90
C GLY A 90 -9.41 -17.91 3.34
N PRO A 91 -9.47 -17.55 4.65
CA PRO A 91 -8.66 -16.47 5.19
C PRO A 91 -7.17 -16.73 4.98
N LEU A 92 -6.43 -15.67 4.66
CA LEU A 92 -4.97 -15.71 4.47
C LEU A 92 -4.29 -16.31 5.72
N PRO A 93 -3.50 -17.38 5.58
CA PRO A 93 -2.78 -17.95 6.71
C PRO A 93 -1.76 -16.93 7.25
N ILE A 94 -1.96 -16.47 8.49
CA ILE A 94 -1.06 -15.53 9.19
C ILE A 94 0.39 -16.07 9.22
N ALA A 95 0.54 -17.40 9.26
CA ALA A 95 1.83 -18.08 9.19
C ALA A 95 2.68 -17.70 7.96
N MET A 96 2.06 -17.26 6.85
CA MET A 96 2.80 -16.79 5.67
C MET A 96 3.56 -15.48 5.91
N PHE A 97 3.17 -14.71 6.93
CA PHE A 97 3.78 -13.43 7.28
C PHE A 97 4.73 -13.54 8.48
N ALA A 98 4.78 -14.71 9.15
CA ALA A 98 5.57 -14.94 10.35
C ALA A 98 7.08 -14.75 10.19
N ASP A 99 7.61 -14.97 8.98
CA ASP A 99 9.05 -14.81 8.68
C ASP A 99 9.37 -13.46 8.00
N SER A 100 8.35 -12.62 7.80
CA SER A 100 8.54 -11.27 7.29
C SER A 100 8.85 -10.32 8.45
N LYS A 101 9.67 -9.28 8.23
CA LYS A 101 9.92 -8.19 9.21
C LYS A 101 8.64 -7.40 9.61
N LEU A 102 7.46 -7.87 9.22
CA LEU A 102 6.14 -7.28 9.46
C LEU A 102 5.48 -7.81 10.73
N ILE A 103 6.07 -8.79 11.44
CA ILE A 103 5.53 -9.29 12.70
C ILE A 103 6.54 -9.00 13.81
N SER A 104 6.33 -7.86 14.46
CA SER A 104 6.94 -7.54 15.76
C SER A 104 6.27 -8.35 16.88
N ASN A 105 6.97 -8.54 18.00
CA ASN A 105 6.38 -9.21 19.18
C ASN A 105 5.07 -8.54 19.64
N THR A 106 4.96 -7.21 19.47
CA THR A 106 3.74 -6.45 19.77
C THR A 106 2.59 -6.78 18.83
N GLU A 107 2.86 -7.04 17.55
CA GLU A 107 1.81 -7.46 16.60
C GLU A 107 1.35 -8.89 16.88
N ILE A 108 2.22 -9.76 17.41
CA ILE A 108 1.82 -11.10 17.89
C ILE A 108 0.83 -10.96 19.06
N ASP A 109 1.15 -10.14 20.06
CA ASP A 109 0.27 -9.92 21.22
C ASP A 109 -1.11 -9.37 20.80
N ASP A 110 -1.15 -8.45 19.84
CA ASP A 110 -2.40 -7.88 19.31
C ASP A 110 -3.19 -8.92 18.48
N LEU A 111 -2.49 -9.78 17.73
CA LEU A 111 -3.10 -10.91 17.02
C LEU A 111 -3.70 -11.93 17.98
N GLU A 112 -2.99 -12.27 19.06
CA GLU A 112 -3.47 -13.18 20.10
C GLU A 112 -4.73 -12.61 20.79
N LYS A 113 -4.75 -11.31 21.09
CA LYS A 113 -5.96 -10.65 21.61
C LYS A 113 -7.13 -10.73 20.64
N LEU A 114 -6.89 -10.42 19.37
CA LEU A 114 -7.93 -10.43 18.34
C LEU A 114 -8.47 -11.85 18.09
N LEU A 115 -7.60 -12.86 18.14
CA LEU A 115 -8.00 -14.28 18.10
C LEU A 115 -8.84 -14.67 19.32
N ASN A 116 -8.43 -14.24 20.52
CA ASN A 116 -9.20 -14.49 21.74
C ASN A 116 -10.58 -13.83 21.68
N ASP A 117 -10.68 -12.61 21.16
CA ASP A 117 -11.96 -11.90 20.99
C ASP A 117 -12.88 -12.59 19.98
N LEU A 118 -12.33 -13.15 18.90
CA LEU A 118 -13.09 -13.91 17.90
C LEU A 118 -13.50 -15.31 18.38
N GLN A 119 -12.74 -15.91 19.29
CA GLN A 119 -13.04 -17.22 19.89
C GLN A 119 -14.04 -17.13 21.05
N GLN A 120 -14.34 -15.92 21.55
CA GLN A 120 -15.43 -15.76 22.49
C GLN A 120 -16.76 -16.03 21.76
N PRO A 121 -17.53 -17.05 22.18
CA PRO A 121 -18.83 -17.31 21.57
C PRO A 121 -19.69 -16.06 21.76
N VAL A 122 -20.38 -15.66 20.70
CA VAL A 122 -21.50 -14.71 20.81
C VAL A 122 -22.45 -15.29 21.84
N LYS A 123 -22.42 -14.75 23.07
CA LYS A 123 -23.44 -15.05 24.08
C LYS A 123 -24.78 -14.70 23.42
N GLY A 124 -25.59 -15.73 23.25
CA GLY A 124 -26.71 -15.74 22.32
C GLY A 124 -27.79 -14.71 22.60
N GLU A 125 -28.62 -14.55 21.58
CA GLU A 125 -30.05 -14.31 21.66
C GLU A 125 -30.77 -15.35 20.80
#